data_AF-A0A7W0KHD4-F1
#
_entry.id   AF-A0A7W0KHD4-F1
#
_cell.length_a   1.000
_cell.length_b   1.000
_cell.length_c   1.000
_cell.angle_alpha   90.00
_cell.angle_beta   90.00
_cell.angle_gamma   90.00
#
_symmetry.space_group_name_H-M   'P 1'
#
loop_
_entity.id
_entity.type
_entity.pdbx_description
1 polymer ?
#
loop_
_entity_poly.entity_id
_entity_poly.type
_entity_poly.pdbx_seq_one_letter_code
_entity_poly.pdbx_strand_id
1 'polypeptide(L)' 'MRVELRDSESFEQLLRRFNKGIERSGIIREYRRGLRFISVQEENRAKRRKAERRRRRNQTK' A
#
# COMPACT_ATOMS: atom_id res chain seq x y z
N MET A 1 2.77 10.69 7.93
CA MET A 1 3.63 10.74 6.71
C MET A 1 3.76 12.20 6.31
N ARG A 2 4.99 12.72 6.17
CA ARG A 2 5.26 14.10 5.76
C ARG A 2 6.10 14.06 4.49
N VAL A 3 5.69 14.79 3.46
CA VAL A 3 6.45 14.94 2.21
C VAL A 3 6.67 16.41 2.01
N GLU A 4 7.94 16.81 1.96
CA GLU A 4 8.36 18.18 1.74
C GLU A 4 8.83 18.35 0.30
N LEU A 5 8.58 19.55 -0.22
CA LEU A 5 9.07 20.00 -1.51
C LEU A 5 10.61 20.04 -1.46
N ARG A 6 11.24 19.59 -2.54
CA ARG A 6 12.68 19.70 -2.74
C ARG A 6 12.96 20.79 -3.76
N ASP A 7 14.06 21.51 -3.59
CA ASP A 7 14.38 22.71 -4.39
C ASP A 7 14.48 22.45 -5.90
N SER A 8 14.85 21.23 -6.30
CA SER A 8 15.04 20.85 -7.71
C SER A 8 13.96 19.88 -8.23
N GLU A 9 12.81 19.78 -7.56
CA GLU A 9 11.76 18.83 -7.89
C GLU A 9 10.57 19.48 -8.62
N SER A 10 10.07 18.83 -9.67
CA SER A 10 8.82 19.27 -10.32
C SER A 10 7.58 18.84 -9.52
N PHE A 11 6.46 19.54 -9.68
CA PHE A 11 5.20 19.21 -8.99
C PHE A 11 4.79 17.74 -9.20
N GLU A 12 4.94 17.21 -10.42
CA GLU A 12 4.59 15.81 -10.70
C GLU A 12 5.45 14.82 -9.90
N GLN A 13 6.74 15.10 -9.76
CA GLN A 13 7.65 14.26 -8.99
C GLN A 13 7.23 14.25 -7.51
N LEU A 14 6.87 15.42 -6.97
CA LEU A 14 6.38 15.55 -5.60
C LEU A 14 5.10 14.72 -5.40
N LEU A 15 4.14 14.83 -6.34
CA LEU A 15 2.89 14.09 -6.31
C LEU A 15 3.13 12.58 -6.37
N ARG A 16 4.05 12.11 -7.21
CA ARG A 16 4.43 10.68 -7.27
C ARG A 16 5.02 10.19 -5.96
N ARG A 17 5.88 10.97 -5.30
CA ARG A 17 6.43 10.64 -3.97
C ARG A 17 5.34 10.57 -2.91
N PHE A 18 4.44 11.55 -2.92
CA PHE A 18 3.28 11.56 -2.02
C PHE A 18 2.40 10.32 -2.22
N ASN A 19 2.00 10.02 -3.45
CA ASN A 19 1.19 8.83 -3.74
C ASN A 19 1.90 7.54 -3.29
N LYS A 20 3.19 7.41 -3.60
CA LYS A 20 3.99 6.25 -3.21
C LYS A 20 4.13 6.10 -1.70
N GLY A 21 4.26 7.20 -0.96
CA GLY A 21 4.30 7.12 0.49
C GLY A 21 2.93 6.81 1.09
N ILE A 22 1.82 7.29 0.50
CA ILE A 22 0.47 6.92 0.93
C ILE A 22 0.24 5.43 0.70
N GLU A 23 0.61 4.90 -0.47
CA GLU A 23 0.57 3.47 -0.76
C GLU A 23 1.42 2.65 0.21
N ARG A 24 2.63 3.13 0.54
CA ARG A 24 3.52 2.47 1.52
C ARG A 24 2.95 2.49 2.93
N SER A 25 2.33 3.59 3.34
CA SER A 25 1.67 3.70 4.65
C SER A 25 0.49 2.74 4.79
N GLY A 26 -0.16 2.40 3.67
CA GLY A 26 -1.30 1.49 3.66
C GLY A 26 -2.60 2.08 4.22
N ILE A 27 -2.65 3.37 4.57
CA ILE A 27 -3.77 4.02 5.26
C ILE A 27 -5.11 3.84 4.53
N ILE A 28 -5.14 3.98 3.20
CA ILE A 28 -6.35 3.79 2.38
C ILE A 28 -6.83 2.32 2.46
N ARG A 29 -5.89 1.37 2.47
CA ARG A 29 -6.21 -0.06 2.54
C ARG A 29 -6.78 -0.42 3.91
N GLU A 30 -6.22 0.14 4.97
CA GLU A 30 -6.68 -0.05 6.34
C GLU A 30 -8.09 0.53 6.52
N TYR A 31 -8.31 1.76 6.06
CA TYR A 31 -9.63 2.38 6.07
C TYR A 31 -10.67 1.50 5.35
N ARG A 32 -10.37 1.06 4.11
CA ARG A 32 -11.26 0.17 3.35
C ARG A 32 -11.53 -1.17 4.02
N ARG A 33 -10.59 -1.69 4.81
CA ARG A 33 -10.77 -2.93 5.57
C ARG A 33 -11.77 -2.73 6.71
N GLY A 34 -11.78 -1.56 7.34
CA GLY A 34 -12.71 -1.22 8.42
C GLY A 34 -14.16 -0.96 7.97
N LEU A 35 -14.40 -0.72 6.68
CA LEU A 35 -15.75 -0.41 6.16
C LEU A 35 -16.74 -1.57 6.25
N ARG A 36 -16.28 -2.80 6.46
CA ARG A 36 -17.16 -3.98 6.55
C ARG A 36 -16.62 -4.99 7.53
N PHE A 37 -17.53 -5.76 8.13
CA PHE A 37 -17.15 -6.92 8.92
C PHE A 37 -16.51 -7.99 8.03
N ILE A 38 -15.39 -8.54 8.48
CA ILE A 38 -14.69 -9.66 7.85
C ILE A 38 -14.36 -10.63 8.98
N SER A 39 -14.75 -11.90 8.83
CA SER A 39 -14.42 -12.92 9.82
C SER A 39 -12.91 -13.15 9.90
N VAL A 40 -12.42 -13.60 11.06
CA VAL A 40 -10.99 -13.90 11.28
C VAL A 40 -10.46 -14.87 10.23
N GLN A 41 -11.27 -15.85 9.82
CA GLN A 41 -10.91 -16.82 8.80
C GLN A 41 -10.71 -16.18 7.42
N GLU A 42 -11.62 -15.30 7.00
CA GLU A 42 -11.51 -14.58 5.73
C GLU A 42 -10.30 -13.63 5.74
N GLU A 43 -10.03 -12.95 6.85
CA GLU A 43 -8.83 -12.13 7.00
C GLU A 43 -7.55 -12.97 6.83
N ASN A 44 -7.50 -14.15 7.45
CA ASN A 44 -6.37 -15.07 7.34
C ASN A 44 -6.19 -15.61 5.92
N ARG A 45 -7.30 -15.97 5.24
CA ARG A 45 -7.27 -16.38 3.82
C ARG A 45 -6.76 -15.25 2.93
N ALA A 46 -7.19 -14.00 3.16
CA ALA A 46 -6.74 -12.84 2.41
C ALA A 46 -5.24 -12.54 2.65
N LYS A 47 -4.75 -12.68 3.89
CA LYS A 47 -3.33 -12.56 4.24
C LYS A 47 -2.48 -13.61 3.53
N ARG A 48 -2.88 -14.89 3.57
CA ARG A 48 -2.19 -15.99 2.88
C ARG A 48 -2.11 -15.75 1.37
N ARG A 49 -3.23 -15.45 0.73
CA ARG A 49 -3.30 -15.12 -0.71
C ARG A 49 -2.39 -13.94 -1.07
N LYS A 50 -2.36 -12.88 -0.26
CA LYS A 50 -1.46 -11.72 -0.48
C LYS A 50 0.01 -12.12 -0.35
N ALA A 51 0.37 -12.91 0.66
CA ALA A 51 1.74 -13.35 0.87
C ALA A 51 2.24 -14.21 -0.30
N GLU A 52 1.42 -15.14 -0.76
CA GLU A 52 1.72 -15.97 -1.93
C GLU A 52 1.90 -15.13 -3.20
N ARG A 53 0.99 -14.18 -3.49
CA ARG A 53 1.14 -13.24 -4.62
C ARG A 53 2.46 -12.47 -4.55
N ARG A 54 2.88 -12.04 -3.35
CA ARG A 54 4.17 -11.36 -3.15
C ARG A 54 5.36 -12.28 -3.41
N ARG A 55 5.30 -13.54 -2.93
CA ARG A 55 6.33 -14.55 -3.18
C ARG A 55 6.50 -14.80 -4.68
N ARG A 56 5.40 -15.06 -5.40
CA ARG A 56 5.41 -15.27 -6.86
C ARG A 56 6.03 -14.08 -7.59
N ARG A 57 5.61 -12.85 -7.27
CA ARG A 57 6.17 -11.63 -7.88
C ARG A 57 7.67 -11.46 -7.64
N ASN A 58 8.18 -11.90 -6.49
CA ASN A 58 9.60 -11.83 -6.16
C ASN A 58 10.43 -12.92 -6.82
N GLN A 59 9.82 -14.03 -7.27
CA GLN A 59 10.52 -15.11 -7.98
C GLN A 59 10.73 -14.79 -9.46
N THR A 60 9.81 -14.03 -10.07
CA THR A 60 9.88 -13.63 -11.49
C THR A 60 10.77 -12.41 -11.73
N LYS A 61 11.33 -11.82 -10.67
CA LYS A 61 12.08 -10.57 -10.72
C LYS A 61 13.56 -10.84 -10.49
#